data_AF-A0A8J0T2B5-F1
#
_entry.id   AF-A0A8J0T2B5-F1
#
_cell.length_a   1.000
_cell.length_b   1.000
_cell.length_c   1.000
_cell.angle_alpha   90.00
_cell.angle_beta   90.00
_cell.angle_gamma   90.00
#
_symmetry.space_group_name_H-M   'P 1'
#
loop_
_entity.id
_entity.type
_entity.pdbx_description
1 polymer ?
#
loop_
_entity_poly.entity_id
_entity_poly.type
_entity_poly.pdbx_seq_one_letter_code
_entity_poly.pdbx_strand_id
1 'polypeptide(L)'
;MNRVVTHELIHAFDHCRAHVDWFNNVRHLACSEIRAANLSGDCTLANELTRFKFGVKEHHKVCVRDRALRSILAVRNVSRETAEKAVDEVFDSCFNDHEPFGRIPHSKTDAKFAHRDFQNRDRYYANL
;
A
#
# COMPACT_ATOMS: atom_id res chain seq x y z
N MET A 1 0.36 12.13 -10.03
CA MET A 1 1.40 11.09 -9.90
C MET A 1 1.02 9.95 -10.81
N ASN A 2 1.99 9.34 -11.48
CA ASN A 2 1.74 8.06 -12.16
C ASN A 2 1.64 6.97 -11.08
N ARG A 3 0.51 6.25 -11.04
CA ARG A 3 0.19 5.29 -9.97
C ARG A 3 1.15 4.11 -9.96
N VAL A 4 1.52 3.63 -11.15
CA VAL A 4 2.51 2.56 -11.31
C VAL A 4 3.84 3.00 -10.72
N VAL A 5 4.29 4.22 -11.03
CA VAL A 5 5.55 4.74 -10.47
C VAL A 5 5.47 4.84 -8.95
N THR A 6 4.36 5.34 -8.39
CA THR A 6 4.19 5.38 -6.92
C THR A 6 4.21 3.99 -6.31
N HIS A 7 3.56 3.00 -6.94
CA HIS A 7 3.52 1.60 -6.49
C HIS A 7 4.94 1.03 -6.38
N GLU A 8 5.74 1.15 -7.44
CA GLU A 8 7.12 0.67 -7.44
C GLU A 8 8.02 1.43 -6.47
N LEU A 9 7.77 2.73 -6.26
CA LEU A 9 8.51 3.51 -5.26
C LEU A 9 8.20 3.05 -3.82
N ILE A 10 6.98 2.60 -3.54
CA ILE A 10 6.66 1.98 -2.25
C ILE A 10 7.42 0.68 -2.08
N HIS A 11 7.50 -0.18 -3.10
CA HIS A 11 8.34 -1.38 -3.04
C HIS A 11 9.81 -1.05 -2.76
N ALA A 12 10.37 -0.04 -3.45
CA ALA A 12 11.74 0.40 -3.21
C ALA A 12 11.94 0.93 -1.77
N PHE A 13 10.99 1.71 -1.26
CA PHE A 13 11.01 2.21 0.11
C PHE A 13 10.95 1.07 1.14
N ASP A 14 10.11 0.08 0.89
CA ASP A 14 9.90 -1.08 1.76
C ASP A 14 11.15 -1.97 1.81
N HIS A 15 11.79 -2.17 0.66
CA HIS A 15 13.07 -2.86 0.60
C HIS A 15 14.13 -2.18 1.49
N CYS A 16 14.21 -0.84 1.43
CA CYS A 16 15.19 -0.08 2.19
C CYS A 16 14.88 -0.03 3.69
N ARG A 17 13.61 0.18 4.07
CA ARG A 17 13.23 0.42 5.47
C ARG A 17 12.93 -0.86 6.24
N ALA A 18 12.23 -1.80 5.62
CA ALA A 18 11.73 -3.01 6.27
C ALA A 18 12.52 -4.28 5.91
N HIS A 19 13.55 -4.16 5.06
CA HIS A 19 14.39 -5.28 4.62
C HIS A 19 13.56 -6.46 4.11
N VAL A 20 12.58 -6.15 3.24
CA VAL A 20 11.64 -7.13 2.67
C VAL A 20 12.40 -8.28 2.01
N ASP A 21 12.04 -9.51 2.40
CA ASP A 21 12.51 -10.73 1.75
C ASP A 21 11.53 -11.07 0.65
N TRP A 22 11.85 -10.58 -0.54
CA TRP A 22 11.00 -10.72 -1.71
C TRP A 22 10.82 -12.17 -2.14
N PHE A 23 11.79 -13.05 -1.88
CA PHE A 23 11.91 -14.36 -2.52
C PHE A 23 11.50 -15.53 -1.66
N ASN A 24 11.89 -15.52 -0.38
CA ASN A 24 11.68 -16.68 0.48
C ASN A 24 10.51 -16.48 1.44
N ASN A 25 9.97 -15.25 1.55
CA ASN A 25 8.90 -14.95 2.48
C ASN A 25 7.68 -14.31 1.80
N VAL A 26 6.65 -15.13 1.54
CA VAL A 26 5.39 -14.68 0.93
C VAL A 26 4.67 -13.62 1.77
N ARG A 27 4.83 -13.62 3.10
CA ARG A 27 4.23 -12.59 3.98
C ARG A 27 4.88 -11.22 3.79
N HIS A 28 6.21 -11.20 3.60
CA HIS A 28 6.94 -9.96 3.33
C HIS A 28 6.50 -9.37 1.98
N LEU A 29 6.42 -10.21 0.95
CA LEU A 29 5.87 -9.82 -0.35
C LEU A 29 4.43 -9.31 -0.21
N ALA A 30 3.55 -10.06 0.46
CA ALA A 30 2.15 -9.68 0.63
C ALA A 30 2.01 -8.32 1.33
N CYS A 31 2.78 -8.08 2.38
CA CYS A 31 2.79 -6.81 3.10
C CYS A 31 3.16 -5.63 2.19
N SER A 32 4.21 -5.81 1.38
CA SER A 32 4.68 -4.80 0.43
C SER A 32 3.64 -4.51 -0.65
N GLU A 33 2.98 -5.54 -1.17
CA GLU A 33 1.89 -5.40 -2.15
C GLU A 33 0.65 -4.72 -1.57
N ILE A 34 0.29 -5.02 -0.31
CA ILE A 34 -0.79 -4.33 0.42
C ILE A 34 -0.47 -2.83 0.52
N ARG A 35 0.74 -2.48 0.96
CA ARG A 35 1.15 -1.08 1.11
C ARG A 35 1.21 -0.36 -0.22
N ALA A 36 1.77 -0.98 -1.25
CA ALA A 36 1.85 -0.40 -2.57
C ALA A 36 0.44 -0.16 -3.17
N ALA A 37 -0.49 -1.11 -3.03
CA ALA A 37 -1.88 -0.93 -3.48
C ALA A 37 -2.66 0.12 -2.66
N ASN A 38 -2.40 0.20 -1.36
CA ASN A 38 -3.01 1.17 -0.44
C ASN A 38 -2.56 2.61 -0.73
N LEU A 39 -1.25 2.81 -0.87
CA LEU A 39 -0.63 4.14 -0.90
C LEU A 39 -0.41 4.72 -2.31
N SER A 40 -0.42 3.89 -3.36
CA SER A 40 -0.25 4.36 -4.75
C SER A 40 -1.44 5.15 -5.30
N GLY A 41 -2.59 5.11 -4.62
CA GLY A 41 -3.86 5.64 -5.10
C GLY A 41 -4.59 4.68 -6.04
N ASP A 42 -4.14 3.42 -6.14
CA ASP A 42 -4.71 2.43 -7.05
C ASP A 42 -6.15 2.03 -6.73
N CYS A 43 -6.56 2.21 -5.48
CA CYS A 43 -7.86 1.85 -4.93
C CYS A 43 -8.74 3.05 -4.59
N THR A 44 -8.54 4.20 -5.24
CA THR A 44 -9.36 5.41 -5.04
C THR A 44 -10.78 5.26 -5.61
N LEU A 45 -11.77 5.86 -4.93
CA LEU A 45 -13.20 5.73 -5.22
C LEU A 45 -13.55 6.04 -6.68
N ALA A 46 -12.93 7.06 -7.29
CA ALA A 46 -13.16 7.42 -8.69
C ALA A 46 -12.86 6.27 -9.66
N ASN A 47 -11.84 5.46 -9.38
CA ASN A 47 -11.49 4.32 -10.23
C ASN A 47 -12.37 3.10 -9.99
N GLU A 48 -12.96 3.02 -8.82
CA GLU A 48 -13.84 1.92 -8.46
C GLU A 48 -15.27 2.18 -8.93
N LEU A 49 -15.67 3.46 -9.02
CA LEU A 49 -16.84 3.89 -9.77
C LEU A 49 -16.72 3.55 -11.27
N THR A 50 -15.55 3.71 -11.89
CA THR A 50 -15.33 3.24 -13.28
C THR A 50 -15.33 1.72 -13.42
N ARG A 51 -15.26 0.98 -12.30
CA ARG A 51 -15.32 -0.49 -12.24
C ARG A 51 -16.68 -1.02 -11.76
N PHE A 52 -17.72 -0.17 -11.75
CA PHE A 52 -19.10 -0.51 -11.37
C PHE A 52 -19.27 -1.07 -9.93
N LYS A 53 -18.31 -0.81 -9.03
CA LYS A 53 -18.43 -1.21 -7.61
C LYS A 53 -19.05 -0.07 -6.80
N PHE A 54 -20.38 -0.03 -6.74
CA PHE A 54 -21.14 1.00 -6.01
C PHE A 54 -21.21 0.71 -4.49
N GLY A 55 -20.82 1.70 -3.67
CA GLY A 55 -21.48 1.93 -2.37
C GLY A 55 -21.19 1.00 -1.18
N VAL A 56 -19.95 0.55 -0.94
CA VAL A 56 -19.64 -0.23 0.27
C VAL A 56 -18.65 0.53 1.17
N LYS A 57 -18.99 0.67 2.46
CA LYS A 57 -18.19 1.33 3.51
C LYS A 57 -16.74 0.82 3.64
N GLU A 58 -16.41 -0.32 3.03
CA GLU A 58 -15.10 -0.99 3.08
C GLU A 58 -14.48 -1.22 1.69
N HIS A 59 -14.95 -0.49 0.67
CA HIS A 59 -14.51 -0.67 -0.71
C HIS A 59 -12.98 -0.63 -0.87
N HIS A 60 -12.32 0.31 -0.19
CA HIS A 60 -10.88 0.49 -0.31
C HIS A 60 -10.09 -0.75 0.15
N LYS A 61 -10.44 -1.32 1.31
CA LYS A 61 -9.79 -2.54 1.84
C LYS A 61 -9.98 -3.73 0.90
N VAL A 62 -11.19 -3.90 0.36
CA VAL A 62 -11.46 -4.98 -0.61
C VAL A 62 -10.60 -4.83 -1.86
N CYS A 63 -10.49 -3.61 -2.41
CA CYS A 63 -9.61 -3.37 -3.55
C CYS A 63 -8.14 -3.65 -3.22
N VAL A 64 -7.65 -3.23 -2.05
CA VAL A 64 -6.26 -3.48 -1.64
C VAL A 64 -5.98 -4.98 -1.51
N ARG A 65 -6.89 -5.74 -0.88
CA ARG A 65 -6.79 -7.22 -0.80
C ARG A 65 -6.75 -7.87 -2.18
N ASP A 66 -7.69 -7.50 -3.05
CA ASP A 66 -7.77 -8.04 -4.42
C ASP A 66 -6.52 -7.75 -5.24
N ARG A 67 -5.92 -6.56 -5.08
CA ARG A 67 -4.71 -6.16 -5.79
C ARG A 67 -3.49 -6.91 -5.29
N ALA A 68 -3.32 -6.98 -3.97
CA ALA A 68 -2.20 -7.69 -3.37
C ALA A 68 -2.23 -9.18 -3.75
N LEU A 69 -3.39 -9.82 -3.67
CA LEU A 69 -3.57 -11.21 -4.07
C LEU A 69 -3.20 -11.45 -5.53
N ARG A 70 -3.69 -10.61 -6.46
CA ARG A 70 -3.37 -10.72 -7.89
C ARG A 70 -1.87 -10.54 -8.16
N SER A 71 -1.23 -9.60 -7.47
CA SER A 71 0.20 -9.34 -7.63
C SER A 71 1.03 -10.55 -7.19
N ILE A 72 0.74 -11.11 -6.02
CA ILE A 72 1.42 -12.32 -5.51
C ILE A 72 1.27 -13.48 -6.50
N LEU A 73 0.04 -13.75 -6.98
CA LEU A 73 -0.22 -14.86 -7.89
C LEU A 73 0.43 -14.68 -9.28
N ALA A 74 0.69 -13.44 -9.70
CA ALA A 74 1.37 -13.16 -10.95
C ALA A 74 2.90 -13.38 -10.86
N VAL A 75 3.48 -13.17 -9.68
CA VAL A 75 4.95 -13.18 -9.48
C VAL A 75 5.44 -14.48 -8.80
N ARG A 76 4.58 -15.18 -8.06
CA ARG A 76 4.92 -16.38 -7.28
C ARG A 76 4.08 -17.57 -7.71
N ASN A 77 4.76 -18.72 -7.84
CA ASN A 77 4.10 -20.01 -8.04
C ASN A 77 3.61 -20.57 -6.70
N VAL A 78 2.52 -20.00 -6.17
CA VAL A 78 1.85 -20.43 -4.94
C VAL A 78 0.38 -20.67 -5.20
N SER A 79 -0.26 -21.53 -4.39
CA SER A 79 -1.71 -21.69 -4.48
C SER A 79 -2.43 -20.41 -4.08
N ARG A 80 -3.62 -20.19 -4.66
CA ARG A 80 -4.49 -19.08 -4.30
C ARG A 80 -4.80 -19.04 -2.80
N GLU A 81 -5.09 -20.18 -2.21
CA GLU A 81 -5.34 -20.31 -0.77
C GLU A 81 -4.14 -19.87 0.07
N THR A 82 -2.92 -20.25 -0.34
CA THR A 82 -1.69 -19.83 0.37
C THR A 82 -1.50 -18.31 0.28
N ALA A 83 -1.75 -17.72 -0.89
CA ALA A 83 -1.64 -16.28 -1.09
C ALA A 83 -2.71 -15.51 -0.32
N GLU A 84 -3.97 -15.97 -0.32
CA GLU A 84 -5.07 -15.39 0.47
C GLU A 84 -4.75 -15.42 1.96
N LYS A 85 -4.32 -16.57 2.47
CA LYS A 85 -3.91 -16.71 3.87
C LYS A 85 -2.76 -15.76 4.24
N ALA A 86 -1.73 -15.66 3.39
CA ALA A 86 -0.60 -14.76 3.63
C ALA A 86 -1.03 -13.27 3.64
N VAL A 87 -1.96 -12.87 2.76
CA VAL A 87 -2.52 -11.52 2.73
C VAL A 87 -3.31 -11.25 4.01
N ASP A 88 -4.22 -12.16 4.39
CA ASP A 88 -5.08 -11.98 5.57
C ASP A 88 -4.27 -11.91 6.87
N GLU A 89 -3.22 -12.75 7.01
CA GLU A 89 -2.35 -12.76 8.19
C GLU A 89 -1.64 -11.43 8.44
N VAL A 90 -1.26 -10.70 7.38
CA VAL A 90 -0.50 -9.44 7.51
C VAL A 90 -1.35 -8.19 7.26
N PHE A 91 -2.61 -8.35 6.85
CA PHE A 91 -3.42 -7.28 6.30
C PHE A 91 -3.52 -6.08 7.23
N ASP A 92 -3.95 -6.29 8.47
CA ASP A 92 -4.21 -5.18 9.40
C ASP A 92 -2.92 -4.42 9.76
N SER A 93 -1.80 -5.12 9.90
CA SER A 93 -0.51 -4.47 10.17
C SER A 93 -0.05 -3.63 8.98
N CYS A 94 -0.09 -4.19 7.78
CA CYS A 94 0.47 -3.56 6.58
C CYS A 94 -0.46 -2.48 6.01
N PHE A 95 -1.78 -2.65 6.14
CA PHE A 95 -2.75 -1.66 5.71
C PHE A 95 -2.69 -0.38 6.56
N ASN A 96 -2.40 -0.50 7.86
CA ASN A 96 -2.28 0.65 8.77
C ASN A 96 -0.89 1.29 8.76
N ASP A 97 0.08 0.72 8.03
CA ASP A 97 1.41 1.32 7.82
C ASP A 97 1.36 2.31 6.65
N HIS A 98 1.29 3.59 6.99
CA HIS A 98 1.19 4.68 6.02
C HIS A 98 2.53 5.35 5.69
N GLU A 99 3.67 4.78 6.10
CA GLU A 99 4.98 5.33 5.73
C GLU A 99 5.19 5.24 4.20
N PRO A 100 5.81 6.27 3.58
CA PRO A 100 6.39 7.48 4.17
C PRO A 100 5.41 8.68 4.27
N PHE A 101 4.14 8.49 3.95
CA PHE A 101 3.18 9.58 3.82
C PHE A 101 2.50 9.96 5.14
N GLY A 102 2.46 9.06 6.12
CA GLY A 102 1.71 9.21 7.38
C GLY A 102 0.18 9.22 7.21
N ARG A 103 -0.31 9.09 5.97
CA ARG A 103 -1.72 9.07 5.58
C ARG A 103 -1.89 8.39 4.22
N ILE A 104 -3.10 7.92 3.92
CA ILE A 104 -3.43 7.42 2.58
C ILE A 104 -3.74 8.62 1.66
N PRO A 105 -2.98 8.83 0.56
CA PRO A 105 -3.17 9.98 -0.31
C PRO A 105 -4.32 9.75 -1.31
N HIS A 106 -5.55 10.10 -0.94
CA HIS A 106 -6.72 9.98 -1.82
C HIS A 106 -6.80 11.09 -2.88
N SER A 107 -6.18 12.23 -2.63
CA SER A 107 -6.18 13.41 -3.50
C SER A 107 -4.81 14.08 -3.59
N LYS A 108 -4.66 15.01 -4.55
CA LYS A 108 -3.45 15.87 -4.64
C LYS A 108 -3.28 16.71 -3.37
N THR A 109 -4.37 17.08 -2.71
CA THR A 109 -4.33 17.86 -1.46
C THR A 109 -3.75 17.02 -0.33
N ASP A 110 -4.15 15.75 -0.22
CA ASP A 110 -3.60 14.83 0.78
C ASP A 110 -2.10 14.62 0.58
N ALA A 111 -1.67 14.45 -0.67
CA ALA A 111 -0.25 14.33 -1.00
C ALA A 111 0.55 15.59 -0.60
N LYS A 112 0.00 16.80 -0.78
CA LYS A 112 0.61 18.05 -0.31
C LYS A 112 0.72 18.09 1.21
N PHE A 113 -0.31 17.65 1.92
CA PHE A 113 -0.27 17.60 3.37
C PHE A 113 0.76 16.57 3.88
N ALA A 114 0.82 15.38 3.28
CA ALA A 114 1.86 14.39 3.59
C ALA A 114 3.28 14.97 3.40
N HIS A 115 3.52 15.67 2.28
CA HIS A 115 4.82 16.31 2.02
C HIS A 115 5.15 17.39 3.05
N ARG A 116 4.17 18.25 3.39
CA ARG A 116 4.35 19.30 4.40
C ARG A 116 4.67 18.69 5.76
N ASP A 117 3.98 17.63 6.14
CA ASP A 117 4.21 16.96 7.43
C ASP A 117 5.60 16.33 7.47
N PHE A 118 6.05 15.70 6.38
CA PHE A 118 7.42 15.21 6.23
C PHE A 118 8.46 16.33 6.40
N GLN A 119 8.27 17.49 5.75
CA GLN A 119 9.16 18.65 5.91
C GLN A 119 9.22 19.18 7.36
N ASN A 120 8.16 18.96 8.13
CA ASN A 120 8.05 19.42 9.52
C ASN A 120 8.42 18.35 10.55
N ARG A 121 8.79 17.14 10.11
CA ARG A 121 9.09 15.99 10.99
C ARG A 121 10.13 16.32 12.06
N ASP A 122 11.22 16.98 11.66
CA ASP A 122 12.35 17.25 12.56
C ASP A 122 12.26 18.65 13.20
N ARG A 123 11.16 19.37 12.98
CA ARG A 123 11.01 20.77 13.45
C ARG A 123 10.98 20.89 14.96
N TYR A 124 10.53 19.85 15.66
CA TYR A 124 10.55 19.79 17.13
C TYR A 124 11.99 19.57 17.66
N TYR A 125 12.76 18.70 17.03
CA TYR A 125 14.15 18.40 17.43
C TYR A 125 15.16 19.43 16.94
N ALA A 126 14.83 20.25 15.94
CA ALA A 126 15.68 21.33 15.46
C ALA A 126 15.75 22.55 16.41
N ASN A 127 14.85 22.63 17.41
CA ASN A 127 14.78 23.71 18.38
C ASN A 127 15.15 23.25 19.82
N LEU A 128 15.63 22.02 19.97
CA LEU A 128 16.22 21.46 21.19
C LEU A 128 17.75 21.45 21.03
#